data_AF-A0A3C1GV40-F1
#
_entry.id   AF-A0A3C1GV40-F1
#
_cell.length_a   1.000
_cell.length_b   1.000
_cell.length_c   1.000
_cell.angle_alpha   90.00
_cell.angle_beta   90.00
_cell.angle_gamma   90.00
#
_symmetry.space_group_name_H-M   'P 1'
#
loop_
_entity.id
_entity.type
_entity.pdbx_description
1 polymer ?
#
loop_
_entity_poly.entity_id
_entity_poly.type
_entity_poly.pdbx_seq_one_letter_code
_entity_poly.pdbx_strand_id
1 'polypeptide(L)'
;MENSHSASPWQTLILQSFLSLYQISAKNTTSRDYFQGYDFVFEFSEAVLYVLVNEVTAEVSQYDIDASQVRVWRKDVANQLMKRHVQVYSSNHSLIDRQSPANADKAVYFIGLTSLTIKHSNNQSRAQANSSLHDVQYEYGSQFFAEDCVLDLDDEKSILQIFSLQNFSKILRQLQTPADVTAFLQFHRSHLTAMQSFDDESTLLGGFLQSSDFYKKALQVQQQLVDNNLLEQVEPRLLEIMHASTPASIEKVSADIIKKSDMWCKLFNSLVQRYYEARAPLPKAQVELLVDESLYTCASLVERILDYKYKDAQSRWNGYIDHQPSYNRSGCHYMLVFYAQYESSPLSANKVRSNYQDLLAELNAHLQEPIMEDLFLIGVEHRDSRDSVNTEVMIDIFYQSGSVINAEMQRLYEQLAELKSQS
;
A
#
# COMPACT_ATOMS: atom_id res chain seq x y z
N MET A 1 -24.39 -1.67 30.17
CA MET A 1 -23.37 -0.64 30.43
C MET A 1 -22.03 -1.33 30.33
N GLU A 2 -21.57 -1.51 29.09
CA GLU A 2 -20.25 -2.08 28.81
C GLU A 2 -19.25 -0.92 28.75
N ASN A 3 -18.15 -1.06 29.48
CA ASN A 3 -17.09 -0.08 29.60
C ASN A 3 -16.53 0.26 28.20
N SER A 4 -16.65 1.52 27.81
CA SER A 4 -15.91 2.10 26.69
C SER A 4 -14.42 2.14 27.04
N HIS A 5 -13.72 1.02 26.86
CA HIS A 5 -12.27 1.06 26.69
C HIS A 5 -12.00 1.83 25.40
N SER A 6 -11.47 3.05 25.50
CA SER A 6 -10.90 3.73 24.34
C SER A 6 -9.88 2.80 23.71
N ALA A 7 -10.08 2.42 22.44
CA ALA A 7 -9.14 1.58 21.73
C ALA A 7 -7.74 2.20 21.79
N SER A 8 -6.71 1.37 21.91
CA SER A 8 -5.31 1.82 21.85
C SER A 8 -5.10 2.71 20.60
N PRO A 9 -4.24 3.75 20.68
CA PRO A 9 -3.91 4.57 19.51
C PRO A 9 -3.42 3.73 18.32
N TRP A 10 -2.65 2.67 18.60
CA TRP A 10 -2.18 1.73 17.58
C TRP A 10 -3.31 0.91 16.99
N GLN A 11 -4.24 0.42 17.81
CA GLN A 11 -5.40 -0.30 17.30
C GLN A 11 -6.28 0.60 16.42
N THR A 12 -6.43 1.87 16.80
CA THR A 12 -7.15 2.86 15.98
C THR A 12 -6.45 3.11 14.65
N LEU A 13 -5.11 3.29 14.65
CA LEU A 13 -4.33 3.48 13.43
C LEU A 13 -4.44 2.26 12.50
N ILE A 14 -4.33 1.05 13.04
CA ILE A 14 -4.46 -0.20 12.27
C ILE A 14 -5.85 -0.29 11.63
N LEU A 15 -6.92 -0.07 12.41
CA LEU A 15 -8.31 -0.12 11.92
C LEU A 15 -8.61 0.94 10.85
N GLN A 16 -7.92 2.06 10.88
CA GLN A 16 -8.08 3.15 9.91
C GLN A 16 -7.16 3.04 8.69
N SER A 17 -6.36 1.97 8.59
CA SER A 17 -5.42 1.75 7.49
C SER A 17 -5.69 0.42 6.78
N PHE A 18 -5.03 0.22 5.63
CA PHE A 18 -5.13 -1.03 4.87
C PHE A 18 -4.65 -2.25 5.67
N LEU A 19 -3.83 -2.06 6.72
CA LEU A 19 -3.34 -3.14 7.59
C LEU A 19 -4.47 -3.99 8.19
N SER A 20 -5.63 -3.37 8.45
CA SER A 20 -6.81 -4.07 8.97
C SER A 20 -7.32 -5.21 8.07
N LEU A 21 -7.08 -5.12 6.75
CA LEU A 21 -7.48 -6.16 5.79
C LEU A 21 -6.62 -7.43 5.91
N TYR A 22 -5.37 -7.24 6.34
CA TYR A 22 -4.30 -8.25 6.36
C TYR A 22 -3.97 -8.77 7.76
N GLN A 23 -4.68 -8.30 8.79
CA GLN A 23 -4.43 -8.73 10.16
C GLN A 23 -4.82 -10.20 10.35
N ILE A 24 -3.87 -11.03 10.74
CA ILE A 24 -4.13 -12.42 11.08
C ILE A 24 -4.85 -12.47 12.43
N SER A 25 -5.95 -13.23 12.50
CA SER A 25 -6.65 -13.46 13.75
C SER A 25 -5.76 -14.16 14.78
N ALA A 26 -5.86 -13.76 16.04
CA ALA A 26 -5.14 -14.38 17.17
C ALA A 26 -5.34 -15.91 17.28
N LYS A 27 -6.42 -16.46 16.70
CA LYS A 27 -6.63 -17.91 16.64
C LYS A 27 -5.73 -18.59 15.59
N ASN A 28 -5.51 -17.93 14.46
CA ASN A 28 -4.71 -18.45 13.36
C ASN A 28 -3.21 -18.28 13.61
N THR A 29 -2.83 -17.26 14.38
CA THR A 29 -1.43 -17.06 14.78
C THR A 29 -0.93 -18.19 15.66
N THR A 30 -1.76 -18.90 16.44
CA THR A 30 -1.32 -20.06 17.27
C THR A 30 -0.88 -21.31 16.49
N SER A 31 -0.97 -21.28 15.15
CA SER A 31 -0.43 -22.35 14.30
C SER A 31 1.11 -22.37 14.38
N ARG A 32 1.70 -23.54 14.10
CA ARG A 32 3.16 -23.73 14.15
C ARG A 32 3.93 -22.98 13.05
N ASP A 33 3.24 -22.23 12.20
CA ASP A 33 3.79 -21.64 10.98
C ASP A 33 4.15 -20.15 11.12
N TYR A 34 3.74 -19.50 12.22
CA TYR A 34 4.02 -18.08 12.52
C TYR A 34 4.79 -17.91 13.84
N PHE A 35 5.59 -16.85 13.91
CA PHE A 35 6.23 -16.46 15.17
C PHE A 35 5.17 -16.08 16.22
N GLN A 36 5.24 -16.69 17.40
CA GLN A 36 4.37 -16.41 18.53
C GLN A 36 4.88 -15.25 19.38
N GLY A 37 3.99 -14.53 20.06
CA GLY A 37 4.35 -13.52 21.08
C GLY A 37 4.38 -12.07 20.58
N TYR A 38 4.16 -11.86 19.28
CA TYR A 38 3.93 -10.54 18.68
C TYR A 38 2.50 -10.05 18.92
N ASP A 39 2.33 -8.73 19.06
CA ASP A 39 1.03 -8.10 19.35
C ASP A 39 0.13 -8.09 18.12
N PHE A 40 0.71 -7.87 16.95
CA PHE A 40 0.03 -7.96 15.66
C PHE A 40 0.88 -8.74 14.66
N VAL A 41 0.19 -9.46 13.78
CA VAL A 41 0.80 -10.12 12.61
C VAL A 41 -0.02 -9.74 11.39
N PHE A 42 0.64 -9.20 10.37
CA PHE A 42 0.03 -8.87 9.09
C PHE A 42 0.68 -9.70 8.01
N GLU A 43 -0.13 -10.32 7.17
CA GLU A 43 0.35 -11.12 6.05
C GLU A 43 -0.14 -10.51 4.73
N PHE A 44 0.83 -10.04 3.96
CA PHE A 44 0.66 -9.56 2.59
C PHE A 44 0.94 -10.69 1.60
N SER A 45 0.78 -10.42 0.31
CA SER A 45 1.12 -11.32 -0.79
C SER A 45 2.59 -11.76 -0.69
N GLU A 46 3.50 -10.80 -0.59
CA GLU A 46 4.96 -11.03 -0.68
C GLU A 46 5.70 -10.86 0.66
N ALA A 47 5.00 -10.54 1.75
CA ALA A 47 5.65 -10.23 3.02
C ALA A 47 4.80 -10.57 4.27
N VAL A 48 5.48 -10.78 5.39
CA VAL A 48 4.87 -10.94 6.72
C VAL A 48 5.50 -9.94 7.70
N LEU A 49 4.65 -9.15 8.35
CA LEU A 49 5.04 -8.16 9.35
C LEU A 49 4.68 -8.67 10.75
N TYR A 50 5.69 -8.79 11.60
CA TYR A 50 5.54 -9.14 13.01
C TYR A 50 5.77 -7.90 13.85
N VAL A 51 4.76 -7.50 14.63
CA VAL A 51 4.73 -6.19 15.27
C VAL A 51 4.66 -6.31 16.79
N LEU A 52 5.53 -5.58 17.48
CA LEU A 52 5.47 -5.34 18.92
C LEU A 52 5.13 -3.89 19.18
N VAL A 53 4.25 -3.66 20.16
CA VAL A 53 3.86 -2.33 20.61
C VAL A 53 4.37 -2.08 22.03
N ASN A 54 4.86 -0.87 22.28
CA ASN A 54 5.14 -0.36 23.62
C ASN A 54 4.54 1.04 23.79
N GLU A 55 3.50 1.13 24.62
CA GLU A 55 2.85 2.38 24.98
C GLU A 55 3.28 2.78 26.39
N VAL A 56 3.97 3.92 26.51
CA VAL A 56 4.47 4.39 27.81
C VAL A 56 3.82 5.71 28.14
N THR A 57 3.23 5.79 29.34
CA THR A 57 2.77 7.06 29.92
C THR A 57 3.76 7.50 31.01
N ALA A 58 4.44 8.62 30.78
CA ALA A 58 5.30 9.25 31.78
C ALA A 58 4.47 10.19 32.66
N GLU A 59 4.45 9.95 33.97
CA GLU A 59 3.84 10.88 34.92
C GLU A 59 4.86 11.94 35.36
N VAL A 60 4.53 13.21 35.16
CA VAL A 60 5.45 14.32 35.42
C VAL A 60 4.82 15.33 36.36
N SER A 61 5.54 15.65 37.44
CA SER A 61 5.10 16.58 38.49
C SER A 61 5.40 18.05 38.18
N GLN A 62 6.24 18.31 37.18
CA GLN A 62 6.62 19.65 36.71
C GLN A 62 6.00 19.92 35.33
N TYR A 63 5.69 21.18 35.04
CA TYR A 63 5.13 21.59 33.75
C TYR A 63 6.19 21.70 32.65
N ASP A 64 7.44 22.02 33.00
CA ASP A 64 8.55 22.11 32.05
C ASP A 64 9.27 20.77 31.94
N ILE A 65 9.28 20.23 30.72
CA ILE A 65 9.90 18.94 30.40
C ILE A 65 11.08 19.21 29.48
N ASP A 66 12.27 18.89 29.97
CA ASP A 66 13.50 19.08 29.20
C ASP A 66 13.64 18.01 28.10
N ALA A 67 14.21 18.39 26.97
CA ALA A 67 14.51 17.52 25.85
C ALA A 67 15.42 16.34 26.26
N SER A 68 16.29 16.54 27.26
CA SER A 68 17.12 15.48 27.82
C SER A 68 16.30 14.36 28.48
N GLN A 69 15.24 14.70 29.22
CA GLN A 69 14.35 13.72 29.84
C GLN A 69 13.57 12.93 28.79
N VAL A 70 13.06 13.62 27.76
CA VAL A 70 12.39 12.97 26.62
C VAL A 70 13.34 12.00 25.91
N ARG A 71 14.61 12.36 25.72
CA ARG A 71 15.61 11.46 25.13
C ARG A 71 15.81 10.19 25.95
N VAL A 72 15.87 10.30 27.28
CA VAL A 72 15.97 9.13 28.18
C VAL A 72 14.75 8.24 28.05
N TRP A 73 13.54 8.80 28.10
CA TRP A 73 12.32 8.01 27.96
C TRP A 73 12.23 7.31 26.61
N ARG A 74 12.56 8.01 25.52
CA ARG A 74 12.62 7.42 24.17
C ARG A 74 13.57 6.23 24.08
N LYS A 75 14.75 6.35 24.70
CA LYS A 75 15.75 5.29 24.78
C LYS A 75 15.22 4.10 25.59
N ASP A 76 14.59 4.35 26.73
CA ASP A 76 14.05 3.29 27.58
C ASP A 76 12.92 2.52 26.88
N VAL A 77 11.99 3.22 26.23
CA VAL A 77 10.87 2.63 25.49
C VAL A 77 11.38 1.71 24.37
N ALA A 78 12.36 2.18 23.59
CA ALA A 78 12.97 1.41 22.50
C ALA A 78 13.74 0.19 23.03
N ASN A 79 14.54 0.36 24.10
CA ASN A 79 15.30 -0.73 24.70
C ASN A 79 14.39 -1.82 25.31
N GLN A 80 13.23 -1.45 25.85
CA GLN A 80 12.22 -2.41 26.30
C GLN A 80 11.66 -3.23 25.13
N LEU A 81 11.35 -2.59 24.00
CA LEU A 81 10.92 -3.30 22.79
C LEU A 81 11.99 -4.24 22.27
N MET A 82 13.25 -3.79 22.21
CA MET A 82 14.36 -4.62 21.74
C MET A 82 14.54 -5.86 22.62
N LYS A 83 14.50 -5.69 23.95
CA LYS A 83 14.56 -6.82 24.90
C LYS A 83 13.40 -7.79 24.69
N ARG A 84 12.19 -7.28 24.50
CA ARG A 84 11.00 -8.10 24.23
C ARG A 84 11.16 -8.85 22.90
N HIS A 85 11.64 -8.20 21.85
CA HIS A 85 11.91 -8.82 20.55
C HIS A 85 12.92 -9.96 20.67
N VAL A 86 14.07 -9.75 21.32
CA VAL A 86 15.07 -10.80 21.53
C VAL A 86 14.50 -12.01 22.27
N GLN A 87 13.69 -11.76 23.32
CA GLN A 87 13.01 -12.84 24.07
C GLN A 87 12.01 -13.60 23.20
N VAL A 88 11.19 -12.88 22.44
CA VAL A 88 10.17 -13.46 21.57
C VAL A 88 10.84 -14.24 20.42
N TYR A 89 11.80 -13.64 19.73
CA TYR A 89 12.52 -14.24 18.61
C TYR A 89 13.25 -15.52 19.03
N SER A 90 14.02 -15.48 20.13
CA SER A 90 14.73 -16.67 20.66
C SER A 90 13.79 -17.80 21.09
N SER A 91 12.61 -17.46 21.63
CA SER A 91 11.59 -18.46 21.98
C SER A 91 10.99 -19.19 20.77
N ASN A 92 11.15 -18.63 19.57
CA ASN A 92 10.67 -19.20 18.31
C ASN A 92 11.79 -19.87 17.49
N HIS A 93 12.91 -20.27 18.11
CA HIS A 93 14.06 -20.92 17.45
C HIS A 93 13.70 -22.04 16.46
N SER A 94 12.69 -22.87 16.77
CA SER A 94 12.25 -23.95 15.86
C SER A 94 11.69 -23.47 14.52
N LEU A 95 11.23 -22.22 14.41
CA LEU A 95 10.75 -21.61 13.17
C LEU A 95 11.88 -20.94 12.39
N ILE A 96 12.86 -20.39 13.11
CA ILE A 96 14.08 -19.80 12.53
C ILE A 96 14.84 -20.85 11.72
N ASP A 97 14.99 -22.06 12.30
CA ASP A 97 15.72 -23.16 11.65
C ASP A 97 14.93 -23.84 10.52
N ARG A 98 13.60 -23.76 10.56
CA ARG A 98 12.73 -24.53 9.66
C ARG A 98 12.37 -23.82 8.38
N GLN A 99 12.51 -22.49 8.29
CA GLN A 99 11.92 -21.66 7.22
C GLN A 99 10.55 -22.22 6.82
N SER A 100 9.53 -21.95 7.64
CA SER A 100 8.19 -22.53 7.45
C SER A 100 7.81 -22.58 5.97
N PRO A 101 7.44 -23.74 5.39
CA PRO A 101 7.19 -23.87 3.96
C PRO A 101 6.05 -22.96 3.47
N ALA A 102 5.19 -22.48 4.36
CA ALA A 102 4.14 -21.50 4.06
C ALA A 102 4.68 -20.07 3.82
N ASN A 103 5.88 -19.76 4.31
CA ASN A 103 6.50 -18.43 4.27
C ASN A 103 7.89 -18.42 3.61
N ALA A 104 8.33 -19.55 3.02
CA ALA A 104 9.68 -19.69 2.48
C ALA A 104 10.03 -18.63 1.41
N ASP A 105 9.02 -18.16 0.67
CA ASP A 105 9.18 -17.18 -0.40
C ASP A 105 8.83 -15.74 0.03
N LYS A 106 8.28 -15.52 1.23
CA LYS A 106 7.84 -14.20 1.70
C LYS A 106 8.93 -13.48 2.49
N ALA A 107 9.06 -12.17 2.28
CA ALA A 107 9.94 -11.33 3.07
C ALA A 107 9.39 -11.13 4.50
N VAL A 108 10.22 -11.34 5.51
CA VAL A 108 9.83 -11.15 6.92
C VAL A 108 10.37 -9.82 7.45
N TYR A 109 9.53 -9.07 8.17
CA TYR A 109 9.88 -7.81 8.80
C TYR A 109 9.44 -7.78 10.27
N PHE A 110 10.35 -7.41 11.16
CA PHE A 110 10.08 -7.20 12.58
C PHE A 110 9.97 -5.70 12.87
N ILE A 111 8.82 -5.28 13.40
CA ILE A 111 8.49 -3.87 13.60
C ILE A 111 8.22 -3.60 15.08
N GLY A 112 8.93 -2.63 15.65
CA GLY A 112 8.70 -2.10 16.98
C GLY A 112 7.96 -0.77 16.91
N LEU A 113 6.82 -0.65 17.57
CA LEU A 113 5.95 0.53 17.53
C LEU A 113 5.90 1.18 18.90
N THR A 114 6.37 2.42 19.01
CA THR A 114 6.49 3.16 20.27
C THR A 114 5.54 4.35 20.35
N SER A 115 4.86 4.50 21.49
CA SER A 115 4.15 5.73 21.84
C SER A 115 4.57 6.20 23.22
N LEU A 116 4.75 7.52 23.35
CA LEU A 116 5.08 8.16 24.61
C LEU A 116 4.06 9.26 24.85
N THR A 117 3.32 9.13 25.95
CA THR A 117 2.34 10.12 26.39
C THR A 117 2.76 10.65 27.75
N ILE A 118 2.56 11.94 27.97
CA ILE A 118 2.90 12.62 29.22
C ILE A 118 1.62 12.95 29.96
N LYS A 119 1.57 12.60 31.23
CA LYS A 119 0.47 12.92 32.12
C LYS A 119 0.96 13.85 33.22
N HIS A 120 0.47 15.09 33.25
CA HIS A 120 0.78 15.99 34.35
C HIS A 120 -0.02 15.62 35.60
N SER A 121 0.69 15.31 36.69
CA SER A 121 0.07 15.05 37.98
C SER A 121 -0.27 16.39 38.66
N ASN A 122 -1.50 16.88 38.47
CA ASN A 122 -2.00 18.09 39.14
C ASN A 122 -2.08 17.88 40.66
N ASN A 123 -1.20 18.54 41.40
CA ASN A 123 -1.22 18.56 42.87
C ASN A 123 -2.02 19.76 43.42
N GLN A 124 -3.12 20.14 42.78
CA GLN A 124 -4.03 21.19 43.28
C GLN A 124 -5.51 20.79 43.19
N SER A 125 -6.08 20.54 44.38
CA SER A 125 -7.47 20.81 44.79
C SER A 125 -8.61 20.41 43.82
N ARG A 126 -9.03 19.14 43.91
CA ARG A 126 -10.40 18.56 43.92
C ARG A 126 -11.58 19.17 43.10
N ALA A 127 -11.41 20.12 42.19
CA ALA A 127 -12.56 20.71 41.46
C ALA A 127 -12.45 20.77 39.93
N GLN A 128 -11.27 20.62 39.31
CA GLN A 128 -11.12 20.57 37.84
C GLN A 128 -9.97 19.64 37.45
N ALA A 129 -10.16 18.33 37.65
CA ALA A 129 -9.19 17.30 37.28
C ALA A 129 -9.44 16.82 35.84
N ASN A 130 -9.14 17.66 34.85
CA ASN A 130 -8.82 17.17 33.51
C ASN A 130 -7.30 17.02 33.46
N SER A 131 -6.78 15.83 33.82
CA SER A 131 -5.38 15.51 33.54
C SER A 131 -5.20 15.48 32.02
N SER A 132 -4.63 16.53 31.44
CA SER A 132 -4.33 16.54 30.02
C SER A 132 -3.20 15.56 29.75
N LEU A 133 -3.51 14.55 28.94
CA LEU A 133 -2.52 13.67 28.34
C LEU A 133 -1.94 14.40 27.13
N HIS A 134 -0.61 14.43 27.02
CA HIS A 134 0.11 15.06 25.92
C HIS A 134 0.96 14.03 25.19
N ASP A 135 0.68 13.80 23.91
CA ASP A 135 1.49 12.91 23.10
C ASP A 135 2.81 13.57 22.71
N VAL A 136 3.91 12.84 22.91
CA VAL A 136 5.24 13.30 22.55
C VAL A 136 5.52 12.92 21.11
N GLN A 137 5.88 13.93 20.32
CA GLN A 137 6.30 13.77 18.94
C GLN A 137 7.81 13.52 18.88
N TYR A 138 8.22 12.41 18.28
CA TYR A 138 9.62 12.06 18.10
C TYR A 138 9.81 11.06 16.97
N GLU A 139 11.04 10.99 16.47
CA GLU A 139 11.48 10.19 15.34
C GLU A 139 12.89 9.67 15.64
N TYR A 140 13.22 8.46 15.18
CA TYR A 140 14.54 7.86 15.36
C TYR A 140 15.41 8.12 14.12
N GLY A 141 16.66 8.46 14.36
CA GLY A 141 17.67 8.61 13.33
C GLY A 141 18.65 7.44 13.36
N SER A 142 19.45 7.31 12.30
CA SER A 142 20.58 6.36 12.26
C SER A 142 21.49 6.45 13.50
N GLN A 143 21.76 7.67 13.99
CA GLN A 143 22.59 7.91 15.18
C GLN A 143 21.99 7.26 16.44
N PHE A 144 20.66 7.22 16.56
CA PHE A 144 20.02 6.55 17.70
C PHE A 144 20.31 5.05 17.70
N PHE A 145 20.25 4.40 16.53
CA PHE A 145 20.56 2.98 16.38
C PHE A 145 22.06 2.67 16.47
N ALA A 146 22.93 3.66 16.25
CA ALA A 146 24.37 3.52 16.43
C ALA A 146 24.82 3.70 17.90
N GLU A 147 24.16 4.59 18.66
CA GLU A 147 24.65 5.02 19.98
C GLU A 147 23.74 4.62 21.15
N ASP A 148 22.42 4.67 20.97
CA ASP A 148 21.45 4.62 22.06
C ASP A 148 20.68 3.29 22.12
N CYS A 149 20.41 2.67 20.97
CA CYS A 149 19.76 1.38 20.82
C CYS A 149 20.52 0.55 19.79
N VAL A 150 21.74 0.13 20.16
CA VAL A 150 22.64 -0.61 19.28
C VAL A 150 21.97 -1.88 18.77
N LEU A 151 21.85 -1.97 17.44
CA LEU A 151 21.27 -3.12 16.76
C LEU A 151 22.24 -4.30 16.78
N ASP A 152 21.70 -5.49 17.00
CA ASP A 152 22.42 -6.72 16.71
C ASP A 152 22.36 -6.97 15.20
N LEU A 153 23.50 -6.89 14.53
CA LEU A 153 23.63 -7.07 13.08
C LEU A 153 24.12 -8.47 12.70
N ASP A 154 24.33 -9.37 13.69
CA ASP A 154 24.79 -10.75 13.42
C ASP A 154 23.72 -11.54 12.62
N ASP A 155 22.44 -11.19 12.78
CA ASP A 155 21.33 -11.68 11.97
C ASP A 155 20.52 -10.50 11.39
N GLU A 156 20.94 -10.03 10.20
CA GLU A 156 20.31 -8.92 9.46
C GLU A 156 18.80 -9.12 9.22
N LYS A 157 18.34 -10.37 9.17
CA LYS A 157 16.92 -10.68 8.94
C LYS A 157 16.07 -10.55 10.21
N SER A 158 16.72 -10.59 11.38
CA SER A 158 16.05 -10.45 12.68
C SER A 158 15.95 -9.00 13.18
N ILE A 159 16.48 -8.03 12.45
CA ILE A 159 16.54 -6.64 12.91
C ILE A 159 15.14 -6.09 13.18
N LEU A 160 14.94 -5.60 14.41
CA LEU A 160 13.75 -4.87 14.81
C LEU A 160 13.85 -3.42 14.34
N GLN A 161 12.97 -3.05 13.41
CA GLN A 161 12.85 -1.67 12.93
C GLN A 161 11.87 -0.92 13.83
N ILE A 162 12.33 0.13 14.51
CA ILE A 162 11.54 0.84 15.53
C ILE A 162 11.00 2.16 14.95
N PHE A 163 9.70 2.38 15.09
CA PHE A 163 9.02 3.61 14.65
C PHE A 163 8.13 4.16 15.76
N SER A 164 8.01 5.48 15.83
CA SER A 164 7.03 6.14 16.70
C SER A 164 5.62 6.14 16.08
N LEU A 165 4.59 6.32 16.91
CA LEU A 165 3.19 6.43 16.48
C LEU A 165 2.97 7.45 15.38
N GLN A 166 3.53 8.65 15.55
CA GLN A 166 3.36 9.71 14.57
C GLN A 166 4.10 9.39 13.28
N ASN A 167 5.33 8.89 13.37
CA ASN A 167 6.14 8.60 12.19
C ASN A 167 5.52 7.46 11.37
N PHE A 168 5.15 6.34 12.02
CA PHE A 168 4.52 5.22 11.33
C PHE A 168 3.16 5.62 10.71
N SER A 169 2.39 6.48 11.40
CA SER A 169 1.18 7.05 10.80
C SER A 169 1.46 7.90 9.57
N LYS A 170 2.57 8.66 9.51
CA LYS A 170 2.97 9.41 8.30
C LYS A 170 3.38 8.45 7.18
N ILE A 171 4.18 7.43 7.49
CA ILE A 171 4.61 6.40 6.53
C ILE A 171 3.38 5.76 5.88
N LEU A 172 2.43 5.25 6.68
CA LEU A 172 1.23 4.60 6.15
C LEU A 172 0.37 5.55 5.29
N ARG A 173 0.29 6.84 5.65
CA ARG A 173 -0.45 7.84 4.87
C ARG A 173 0.22 8.20 3.55
N GLN A 174 1.55 8.16 3.48
CA GLN A 174 2.30 8.46 2.26
C GLN A 174 2.41 7.25 1.34
N LEU A 175 2.68 6.07 1.88
CA LEU A 175 2.94 4.85 1.10
C LEU A 175 1.67 4.07 0.75
N GLN A 176 0.55 4.29 1.46
CA GLN A 176 -0.85 3.88 1.20
C GLN A 176 -1.15 2.41 0.80
N THR A 177 -0.15 1.59 0.48
CA THR A 177 -0.26 0.24 -0.08
C THR A 177 0.71 -0.70 0.64
N PRO A 178 0.41 -2.00 0.74
CA PRO A 178 1.34 -2.99 1.27
C PRO A 178 2.64 -3.08 0.47
N ALA A 179 2.58 -3.01 -0.87
CA ALA A 179 3.73 -3.10 -1.74
C ALA A 179 4.77 -2.01 -1.45
N ASP A 180 4.33 -0.75 -1.36
CA ASP A 180 5.23 0.39 -1.14
C ASP A 180 5.72 0.46 0.31
N VAL A 181 4.89 0.09 1.30
CA VAL A 181 5.33 -0.04 2.69
C VAL A 181 6.40 -1.12 2.83
N THR A 182 6.23 -2.26 2.17
CA THR A 182 7.21 -3.36 2.19
C THR A 182 8.53 -2.94 1.52
N ALA A 183 8.46 -2.22 0.40
CA ALA A 183 9.63 -1.66 -0.26
C ALA A 183 10.38 -0.65 0.64
N PHE A 184 9.65 0.22 1.34
CA PHE A 184 10.26 1.15 2.30
C PHE A 184 10.87 0.43 3.50
N LEU A 185 10.22 -0.60 4.05
CA LEU A 185 10.78 -1.40 5.15
C LEU A 185 12.05 -2.13 4.71
N GLN A 186 12.14 -2.58 3.46
CA GLN A 186 13.38 -3.11 2.91
C GLN A 186 14.45 -2.01 2.83
N PHE A 187 14.11 -0.83 2.33
CA PHE A 187 15.02 0.30 2.20
C PHE A 187 15.57 0.76 3.56
N HIS A 188 14.68 0.90 4.56
CA HIS A 188 15.03 1.26 5.94
C HIS A 188 15.95 0.20 6.57
N ARG A 189 15.61 -1.09 6.46
CA ARG A 189 16.49 -2.19 6.92
C ARG A 189 17.87 -2.12 6.27
N SER A 190 17.96 -1.92 4.95
CA SER A 190 19.24 -1.81 4.24
C SER A 190 20.08 -0.62 4.73
N HIS A 191 19.46 0.50 5.10
CA HIS A 191 20.18 1.65 5.68
C HIS A 191 20.71 1.34 7.08
N LEU A 192 19.92 0.66 7.90
CA LEU A 192 20.36 0.22 9.23
C LEU A 192 21.51 -0.79 9.17
N THR A 193 21.42 -1.82 8.32
CA THR A 193 22.46 -2.84 8.19
C THR A 193 23.75 -2.27 7.61
N ALA A 194 23.64 -1.41 6.61
CA ALA A 194 24.80 -0.74 5.99
C ALA A 194 25.34 0.44 6.83
N MET A 195 24.76 0.73 8.00
CA MET A 195 25.11 1.87 8.85
C MET A 195 25.12 3.20 8.09
N GLN A 196 24.18 3.38 7.16
CA GLN A 196 24.05 4.63 6.40
C GLN A 196 23.41 5.70 7.28
N SER A 197 23.99 6.90 7.23
CA SER A 197 23.52 8.03 8.03
C SER A 197 22.23 8.62 7.44
N PHE A 198 21.22 8.76 8.29
CA PHE A 198 20.01 9.54 8.07
C PHE A 198 19.57 10.21 9.37
N ASP A 199 19.00 11.42 9.26
CA ASP A 199 18.67 12.27 10.39
C ASP A 199 17.46 11.75 11.19
N ASP A 200 16.40 11.39 10.49
CA ASP A 200 15.16 10.83 11.02
C ASP A 200 14.42 10.02 9.94
N GLU A 201 13.39 9.26 10.33
CA GLU A 201 12.70 8.40 9.35
C GLU A 201 11.81 9.21 8.39
N SER A 202 11.36 10.42 8.73
CA SER A 202 10.68 11.30 7.76
C SER A 202 11.63 11.71 6.61
N THR A 203 12.87 12.06 6.94
CA THR A 203 13.92 12.38 5.97
C THR A 203 14.25 11.16 5.14
N LEU A 204 14.35 9.99 5.77
CA LEU A 204 14.60 8.73 5.05
C LEU A 204 13.46 8.37 4.10
N LEU A 205 12.20 8.57 4.51
CA LEU A 205 11.03 8.36 3.66
C LEU A 205 11.02 9.32 2.46
N GLY A 206 11.33 10.60 2.69
CA GLY A 206 11.52 11.57 1.61
C GLY A 206 12.61 11.15 0.62
N GLY A 207 13.74 10.68 1.16
CA GLY A 207 14.86 10.13 0.36
C GLY A 207 14.46 8.89 -0.44
N PHE A 208 13.69 7.97 0.15
CA PHE A 208 13.17 6.77 -0.53
C PHE A 208 12.28 7.13 -1.72
N LEU A 209 11.30 8.01 -1.53
CA LEU A 209 10.39 8.45 -2.60
C LEU A 209 11.11 9.16 -3.76
N GLN A 210 12.32 9.66 -3.50
CA GLN A 210 13.19 10.33 -4.47
C GLN A 210 14.36 9.44 -4.94
N SER A 211 14.46 8.19 -4.49
CA SER A 211 15.52 7.27 -4.88
C SER A 211 15.03 6.30 -5.95
N SER A 212 15.98 5.61 -6.59
CA SER A 212 15.66 4.56 -7.55
C SER A 212 14.97 3.35 -6.91
N ASP A 213 15.13 3.14 -5.60
CA ASP A 213 14.55 2.00 -4.89
C ASP A 213 13.02 2.02 -4.91
N PHE A 214 12.39 3.20 -4.85
CA PHE A 214 10.94 3.33 -4.97
C PHE A 214 10.41 2.87 -6.34
N TYR A 215 11.17 3.14 -7.41
CA TYR A 215 10.76 2.83 -8.79
C TYR A 215 11.24 1.45 -9.28
N LYS A 216 12.12 0.81 -8.53
CA LYS A 216 12.82 -0.42 -8.96
C LYS A 216 11.86 -1.53 -9.36
N LYS A 217 10.77 -1.73 -8.60
CA LYS A 217 9.76 -2.76 -8.89
C LYS A 217 9.04 -2.45 -10.21
N ALA A 218 8.59 -1.22 -10.40
CA ALA A 218 7.92 -0.79 -11.63
C ALA A 218 8.83 -0.96 -12.85
N LEU A 219 10.10 -0.60 -12.73
CA LEU A 219 11.09 -0.80 -13.79
C LEU A 219 11.26 -2.28 -14.14
N GLN A 220 11.41 -3.15 -13.14
CA GLN A 220 11.56 -4.60 -13.36
C GLN A 220 10.34 -5.19 -14.05
N VAL A 221 9.13 -4.82 -13.61
CA VAL A 221 7.90 -5.31 -14.23
C VAL A 221 7.76 -4.80 -15.67
N GLN A 222 8.04 -3.52 -15.93
CA GLN A 222 8.01 -3.00 -17.31
C GLN A 222 9.03 -3.67 -18.22
N GLN A 223 10.23 -3.98 -17.72
CA GLN A 223 11.22 -4.76 -18.48
C GLN A 223 10.67 -6.15 -18.84
N GLN A 224 10.06 -6.86 -17.88
CA GLN A 224 9.42 -8.14 -18.14
C GLN A 224 8.28 -8.03 -19.17
N LEU A 225 7.48 -6.97 -19.12
CA LEU A 225 6.40 -6.75 -20.08
C LEU A 225 6.94 -6.46 -21.50
N VAL A 226 8.06 -5.74 -21.61
CA VAL A 226 8.76 -5.53 -22.89
C VAL A 226 9.32 -6.85 -23.43
N ASP A 227 9.99 -7.64 -22.60
CA ASP A 227 10.55 -8.94 -23.00
C ASP A 227 9.46 -9.90 -23.50
N ASN A 228 8.23 -9.77 -22.98
CA ASN A 228 7.06 -10.54 -23.40
C ASN A 228 6.24 -9.89 -24.53
N ASN A 229 6.69 -8.79 -25.14
CA ASN A 229 5.97 -8.04 -26.17
C ASN A 229 4.58 -7.50 -25.74
N LEU A 230 4.36 -7.35 -24.43
CA LEU A 230 3.15 -6.72 -23.88
C LEU A 230 3.29 -5.20 -23.73
N LEU A 231 4.52 -4.69 -23.86
CA LEU A 231 4.84 -3.27 -23.87
C LEU A 231 5.91 -3.01 -24.92
N GLU A 232 5.80 -1.92 -25.69
CA GLU A 232 6.80 -1.61 -26.73
C GLU A 232 8.18 -1.25 -26.15
N GLN A 233 8.18 -0.47 -25.07
CA GLN A 233 9.39 -0.04 -24.38
C GLN A 233 9.06 0.38 -22.94
N VAL A 234 10.07 0.34 -22.07
CA VAL A 234 9.97 0.92 -20.73
C VAL A 234 9.64 2.41 -20.84
N GLU A 235 8.76 2.89 -19.97
CA GLU A 235 8.35 4.28 -19.93
C GLU A 235 9.56 5.22 -19.80
N PRO A 236 9.73 6.21 -20.70
CA PRO A 236 10.89 7.10 -20.69
C PRO A 236 11.11 7.81 -19.35
N ARG A 237 10.02 8.17 -18.66
CA ARG A 237 10.06 8.81 -17.32
C ARG A 237 10.78 7.93 -16.30
N LEU A 238 10.57 6.61 -16.30
CA LEU A 238 11.26 5.72 -15.37
C LEU A 238 12.76 5.65 -15.68
N LEU A 239 13.12 5.53 -16.96
CA LEU A 239 14.52 5.53 -17.39
C LEU A 239 15.21 6.86 -17.00
N GLU A 240 14.53 7.98 -17.20
CA GLU A 240 15.02 9.30 -16.77
C GLU A 240 15.26 9.35 -15.27
N ILE A 241 14.36 8.84 -14.43
CA ILE A 241 14.56 8.81 -12.97
C ILE A 241 15.76 7.93 -12.59
N MET A 242 15.97 6.80 -13.27
CA MET A 242 17.13 5.92 -13.03
C MET A 242 18.46 6.57 -13.40
N HIS A 243 18.45 7.50 -14.36
CA HIS A 243 19.63 8.21 -14.84
C HIS A 243 19.74 9.65 -14.33
N ALA A 244 18.71 10.15 -13.64
CA ALA A 244 18.60 11.55 -13.25
C ALA A 244 19.73 11.94 -12.31
N SER A 245 20.41 13.05 -12.66
CA SER A 245 21.51 13.59 -11.87
C SER A 245 21.08 14.66 -10.86
N THR A 246 19.82 15.14 -10.93
CA THR A 246 19.34 16.28 -10.13
C THR A 246 18.12 15.91 -9.26
N PRO A 247 18.22 16.01 -7.92
CA PRO A 247 17.15 15.67 -6.97
C PRO A 247 15.81 16.39 -7.22
N ALA A 248 15.84 17.66 -7.64
CA ALA A 248 14.63 18.47 -7.82
C ALA A 248 13.67 17.94 -8.91
N SER A 249 14.20 17.30 -9.96
CA SER A 249 13.37 16.70 -11.01
C SER A 249 12.65 15.45 -10.51
N ILE A 250 13.32 14.64 -9.70
CA ILE A 250 12.74 13.41 -9.13
C ILE A 250 11.68 13.77 -8.09
N GLU A 251 11.92 14.79 -7.27
CA GLU A 251 10.96 15.29 -6.28
C GLU A 251 9.64 15.71 -6.94
N LYS A 252 9.70 16.40 -8.08
CA LYS A 252 8.48 16.79 -8.80
C LYS A 252 7.70 15.58 -9.31
N VAL A 253 8.40 14.56 -9.81
CA VAL A 253 7.76 13.33 -10.30
C VAL A 253 7.16 12.53 -9.15
N SER A 254 7.88 12.37 -8.04
CA SER A 254 7.37 11.63 -6.88
C SER A 254 6.16 12.32 -6.26
N ALA A 255 6.18 13.66 -6.14
CA ALA A 255 5.03 14.42 -5.67
C ALA A 255 3.79 14.26 -6.57
N ASP A 256 3.97 14.19 -7.89
CA ASP A 256 2.88 13.97 -8.84
C ASP A 256 2.31 12.55 -8.75
N ILE A 257 3.16 11.53 -8.56
CA ILE A 257 2.74 10.15 -8.32
C ILE A 257 1.95 10.02 -7.02
N ILE A 258 2.44 10.60 -5.92
CA ILE A 258 1.76 10.59 -4.62
C ILE A 258 0.40 11.28 -4.74
N LYS A 259 0.34 12.42 -5.43
CA LYS A 259 -0.92 13.14 -5.65
C LYS A 259 -1.94 12.31 -6.43
N LYS A 260 -1.51 11.61 -7.49
CA LYS A 260 -2.41 10.82 -8.33
C LYS A 260 -2.84 9.52 -7.65
N SER A 261 -1.95 8.85 -6.93
CA SER A 261 -2.32 7.71 -6.08
C SER A 261 -3.32 8.09 -4.99
N ASP A 262 -3.20 9.27 -4.36
CA ASP A 262 -4.23 9.78 -3.45
C ASP A 262 -5.60 9.96 -4.13
N MET A 263 -5.63 10.35 -5.41
CA MET A 263 -6.89 10.36 -6.19
C MET A 263 -7.44 8.96 -6.40
N TRP A 264 -6.58 7.97 -6.69
CA TRP A 264 -6.98 6.57 -6.80
C TRP A 264 -7.62 6.07 -5.49
N CYS A 265 -6.99 6.32 -4.35
CA CYS A 265 -7.55 5.95 -3.05
C CYS A 265 -8.92 6.60 -2.80
N LYS A 266 -9.13 7.85 -3.21
CA LYS A 266 -10.45 8.50 -3.12
C LYS A 266 -11.49 7.84 -4.01
N LEU A 267 -11.15 7.51 -5.26
CA LEU A 267 -12.05 6.81 -6.18
C LEU A 267 -12.41 5.43 -5.64
N PHE A 268 -11.43 4.68 -5.15
CA PHE A 268 -11.62 3.35 -4.59
C PHE A 268 -12.44 3.39 -3.29
N ASN A 269 -12.16 4.32 -2.38
CA ASN A 269 -12.95 4.50 -1.15
C ASN A 269 -14.40 4.89 -1.46
N SER A 270 -14.63 5.74 -2.47
CA SER A 270 -15.98 6.06 -2.94
C SER A 270 -16.70 4.82 -3.46
N LEU A 271 -16.03 3.97 -4.24
CA LEU A 271 -16.58 2.68 -4.69
C LEU A 271 -16.95 1.79 -3.50
N VAL A 272 -16.02 1.59 -2.56
CA VAL A 272 -16.23 0.78 -1.34
C VAL A 272 -17.42 1.30 -0.54
N GLN A 273 -17.52 2.62 -0.37
CA GLN A 273 -18.64 3.27 0.31
C GLN A 273 -19.98 2.95 -0.38
N ARG A 274 -20.05 3.01 -1.72
CA ARG A 274 -21.28 2.67 -2.45
C ARG A 274 -21.70 1.21 -2.26
N TYR A 275 -20.75 0.27 -2.23
CA TYR A 275 -21.06 -1.13 -1.91
C TYR A 275 -21.62 -1.29 -0.49
N TYR A 276 -21.00 -0.60 0.48
CA TYR A 276 -21.46 -0.59 1.87
C TYR A 276 -22.88 -0.02 1.99
N GLU A 277 -23.16 1.12 1.37
CA GLU A 277 -24.48 1.77 1.35
C GLU A 277 -25.54 0.89 0.66
N ALA A 278 -25.17 0.21 -0.43
CA ALA A 278 -26.02 -0.72 -1.14
C ALA A 278 -26.22 -2.06 -0.40
N ARG A 279 -25.53 -2.28 0.73
CA ARG A 279 -25.49 -3.57 1.47
C ARG A 279 -25.09 -4.74 0.59
N ALA A 280 -24.26 -4.48 -0.41
CA ALA A 280 -23.71 -5.49 -1.30
C ALA A 280 -22.38 -6.01 -0.72
N PRO A 281 -22.11 -7.32 -0.80
CA PRO A 281 -20.83 -7.86 -0.35
C PRO A 281 -19.71 -7.34 -1.24
N LEU A 282 -18.66 -6.78 -0.62
CA LEU A 282 -17.40 -6.50 -1.30
C LEU A 282 -16.62 -7.80 -1.46
N PRO A 283 -16.22 -8.19 -2.69
CA PRO A 283 -15.40 -9.38 -2.89
C PRO A 283 -14.02 -9.17 -2.26
N LYS A 284 -13.79 -9.71 -1.05
CA LYS A 284 -12.57 -9.47 -0.25
C LYS A 284 -11.28 -9.69 -1.04
N ALA A 285 -11.20 -10.80 -1.78
CA ALA A 285 -10.03 -11.14 -2.58
C ALA A 285 -9.72 -10.06 -3.65
N GLN A 286 -10.75 -9.51 -4.31
CA GLN A 286 -10.56 -8.45 -5.31
C GLN A 286 -10.10 -7.14 -4.67
N VAL A 287 -10.65 -6.82 -3.49
CA VAL A 287 -10.23 -5.66 -2.71
C VAL A 287 -8.77 -5.79 -2.28
N GLU A 288 -8.35 -6.97 -1.81
CA GLU A 288 -6.97 -7.24 -1.44
C GLU A 288 -6.02 -7.04 -2.63
N LEU A 289 -6.34 -7.60 -3.80
CA LEU A 289 -5.54 -7.43 -5.03
C LEU A 289 -5.36 -5.97 -5.45
N LEU A 290 -6.43 -5.16 -5.36
CA LEU A 290 -6.40 -3.75 -5.76
C LEU A 290 -5.70 -2.85 -4.74
N VAL A 291 -5.80 -3.19 -3.45
CA VAL A 291 -5.10 -2.47 -2.37
C VAL A 291 -3.61 -2.81 -2.38
N ASP A 292 -3.23 -3.99 -2.86
CA ASP A 292 -1.83 -4.43 -3.01
C ASP A 292 -1.11 -3.82 -4.22
N GLU A 293 -1.79 -3.06 -5.08
CA GLU A 293 -1.13 -2.36 -6.19
C GLU A 293 -0.18 -1.28 -5.70
N SER A 294 0.90 -1.06 -6.45
CA SER A 294 1.88 -0.02 -6.13
C SER A 294 1.33 1.38 -6.38
N LEU A 295 1.82 2.39 -5.66
CA LEU A 295 1.52 3.80 -5.89
C LEU A 295 1.82 4.21 -7.33
N TYR A 296 2.87 3.65 -7.93
CA TYR A 296 3.21 3.87 -9.33
C TYR A 296 2.10 3.39 -10.27
N THR A 297 1.62 2.15 -10.07
CA THR A 297 0.50 1.60 -10.85
C THR A 297 -0.77 2.43 -10.66
N CYS A 298 -1.12 2.75 -9.41
CA CYS A 298 -2.28 3.59 -9.07
C CYS A 298 -2.20 4.96 -9.76
N ALA A 299 -1.03 5.58 -9.76
CA ALA A 299 -0.81 6.86 -10.43
C ALA A 299 -0.98 6.74 -11.95
N SER A 300 -0.42 5.70 -12.58
CA SER A 300 -0.57 5.45 -14.02
C SER A 300 -2.03 5.23 -14.43
N LEU A 301 -2.82 4.49 -13.63
CA LEU A 301 -4.27 4.34 -13.87
C LEU A 301 -4.99 5.70 -13.83
N VAL A 302 -4.66 6.53 -12.84
CA VAL A 302 -5.24 7.88 -12.71
C VAL A 302 -4.80 8.81 -13.83
N GLU A 303 -3.57 8.69 -14.34
CA GLU A 303 -3.13 9.44 -15.53
C GLU A 303 -4.07 9.18 -16.71
N ARG A 304 -4.40 7.92 -16.98
CA ARG A 304 -5.35 7.57 -18.05
C ARG A 304 -6.74 8.13 -17.81
N ILE A 305 -7.21 8.08 -16.56
CA ILE A 305 -8.51 8.68 -16.19
C ILE A 305 -8.52 10.19 -16.45
N LEU A 306 -7.43 10.89 -16.12
CA LEU A 306 -7.33 12.34 -16.32
C LEU A 306 -7.16 12.74 -17.79
N ASP A 307 -6.61 11.85 -18.62
CA ASP A 307 -6.43 12.08 -20.06
C ASP A 307 -7.74 12.16 -20.84
N TYR A 308 -8.86 11.71 -20.24
CA TYR A 308 -10.21 11.83 -20.81
C TYR A 308 -10.54 13.24 -21.31
N LYS A 309 -10.09 14.27 -20.59
CA LYS A 309 -10.34 15.68 -20.95
C LYS A 309 -9.68 16.10 -22.26
N TYR A 310 -8.65 15.38 -22.71
CA TYR A 310 -7.92 15.65 -23.95
C TYR A 310 -8.40 14.80 -25.14
N LYS A 311 -9.30 13.84 -24.91
CA LYS A 311 -9.88 13.03 -26.00
C LYS A 311 -10.74 13.88 -26.93
N ASP A 312 -10.93 13.45 -28.16
CA ASP A 312 -11.83 14.13 -29.08
C ASP A 312 -13.30 13.89 -28.70
N ALA A 313 -14.20 14.72 -29.24
CA ALA A 313 -15.62 14.65 -28.92
C ALA A 313 -16.27 13.32 -29.36
N GLN A 314 -15.81 12.72 -30.45
CA GLN A 314 -16.37 11.47 -30.97
C GLN A 314 -16.01 10.30 -30.06
N SER A 315 -14.77 10.23 -29.60
CA SER A 315 -14.32 9.22 -28.62
C SER A 315 -15.09 9.33 -27.30
N ARG A 316 -15.34 10.55 -26.79
CA ARG A 316 -16.18 10.73 -25.59
C ARG A 316 -17.64 10.36 -25.83
N TRP A 317 -18.18 10.69 -26.99
CA TRP A 317 -19.56 10.38 -27.34
C TRP A 317 -19.80 8.88 -27.43
N ASN A 318 -18.90 8.15 -28.11
CA ASN A 318 -19.01 6.71 -28.32
C ASN A 318 -18.42 5.88 -27.18
N GLY A 319 -17.63 6.46 -26.28
CA GLY A 319 -16.80 5.71 -25.34
C GLY A 319 -15.55 5.14 -26.01
N TYR A 320 -14.58 4.72 -25.20
CA TYR A 320 -13.36 4.08 -25.69
C TYR A 320 -12.74 3.18 -24.62
N ILE A 321 -11.82 2.31 -25.03
CA ILE A 321 -11.10 1.38 -24.17
C ILE A 321 -9.62 1.78 -24.15
N ASP A 322 -9.01 1.68 -22.97
CA ASP A 322 -7.57 1.79 -22.77
C ASP A 322 -7.08 0.57 -21.96
N HIS A 323 -5.89 0.08 -22.28
CA HIS A 323 -5.31 -1.11 -21.68
C HIS A 323 -4.06 -0.72 -20.90
N GLN A 324 -4.01 -1.06 -19.62
CA GLN A 324 -2.88 -0.75 -18.75
C GLN A 324 -2.45 -2.01 -17.99
N PRO A 325 -1.19 -2.44 -18.07
CA PRO A 325 -0.69 -3.50 -17.20
C PRO A 325 -0.51 -3.00 -15.76
N SER A 326 -0.44 -3.90 -14.79
CA SER A 326 0.11 -3.55 -13.47
C SER A 326 1.62 -3.35 -13.58
N TYR A 327 2.13 -2.34 -12.88
CA TYR A 327 3.57 -2.14 -12.68
C TYR A 327 4.04 -2.66 -11.33
N ASN A 328 3.20 -3.42 -10.63
CA ASN A 328 3.58 -4.20 -9.44
C ASN A 328 3.68 -5.70 -9.76
N ARG A 329 2.78 -6.23 -10.61
CA ARG A 329 2.68 -7.66 -10.94
C ARG A 329 2.48 -7.85 -12.44
N SER A 330 3.40 -8.54 -13.11
CA SER A 330 3.35 -8.75 -14.57
C SER A 330 2.17 -9.60 -15.05
N GLY A 331 1.55 -10.40 -14.17
CA GLY A 331 0.36 -11.20 -14.46
C GLY A 331 -0.98 -10.47 -14.24
N CYS A 332 -0.98 -9.17 -13.96
CA CYS A 332 -2.21 -8.40 -13.73
C CYS A 332 -2.44 -7.36 -14.83
N HIS A 333 -3.64 -7.33 -15.42
CA HIS A 333 -3.99 -6.41 -16.49
C HIS A 333 -5.30 -5.66 -16.24
N TYR A 334 -5.30 -4.36 -16.53
CA TYR A 334 -6.44 -3.47 -16.40
C TYR A 334 -6.96 -3.04 -17.78
N MET A 335 -8.25 -3.28 -18.01
CA MET A 335 -8.99 -2.74 -19.14
C MET A 335 -9.87 -1.59 -18.64
N LEU A 336 -9.49 -0.36 -18.94
CA LEU A 336 -10.24 0.83 -18.61
C LEU A 336 -11.26 1.10 -19.71
N VAL A 337 -12.54 1.05 -19.35
CA VAL A 337 -13.64 1.34 -20.27
C VAL A 337 -14.22 2.69 -19.92
N PHE A 338 -13.91 3.71 -20.72
CA PHE A 338 -14.48 5.05 -20.57
C PHE A 338 -15.88 5.04 -21.16
N TYR A 339 -16.87 5.18 -20.29
CA TYR A 339 -18.26 5.01 -20.67
C TYR A 339 -18.69 6.06 -21.70
N ALA A 340 -19.42 5.57 -22.70
CA ALA A 340 -20.02 6.40 -23.73
C ALA A 340 -21.07 7.34 -23.15
N GLN A 341 -21.07 8.58 -23.64
CA GLN A 341 -22.19 9.51 -23.40
C GLN A 341 -23.44 9.09 -24.19
N TYR A 342 -23.26 8.40 -25.32
CA TYR A 342 -24.35 7.88 -26.13
C TYR A 342 -24.87 6.54 -25.58
N GLU A 343 -26.10 6.52 -25.07
CA GLU A 343 -26.70 5.35 -24.40
C GLU A 343 -26.74 4.08 -25.28
N SER A 344 -26.92 4.26 -26.60
CA SER A 344 -26.96 3.13 -27.54
C SER A 344 -25.58 2.64 -27.97
N SER A 345 -24.48 3.30 -27.59
CA SER A 345 -23.13 2.76 -27.80
C SER A 345 -22.96 1.42 -27.07
N PRO A 346 -22.22 0.44 -27.64
CA PRO A 346 -21.82 -0.78 -26.91
C PRO A 346 -21.05 -0.48 -25.62
N LEU A 347 -20.39 0.67 -25.54
CA LEU A 347 -19.60 1.11 -24.38
C LEU A 347 -20.37 2.00 -23.40
N SER A 348 -21.70 2.07 -23.51
CA SER A 348 -22.50 2.75 -22.49
C SER A 348 -22.46 1.98 -21.17
N ALA A 349 -22.57 2.69 -20.04
CA ALA A 349 -22.41 2.10 -18.71
C ALA A 349 -23.31 0.88 -18.49
N ASN A 350 -24.58 0.93 -18.92
CA ASN A 350 -25.53 -0.17 -18.76
C ASN A 350 -25.16 -1.41 -19.58
N LYS A 351 -24.64 -1.22 -20.80
CA LYS A 351 -24.23 -2.34 -21.66
C LYS A 351 -22.94 -2.98 -21.17
N VAL A 352 -21.97 -2.18 -20.73
CA VAL A 352 -20.74 -2.71 -20.14
C VAL A 352 -21.04 -3.48 -18.85
N ARG A 353 -21.88 -2.93 -17.96
CA ARG A 353 -22.31 -3.61 -16.72
C ARG A 353 -23.06 -4.92 -16.97
N SER A 354 -23.75 -5.06 -18.10
CA SER A 354 -24.45 -6.31 -18.45
C SER A 354 -23.56 -7.33 -19.15
N ASN A 355 -22.51 -6.88 -19.87
CA ASN A 355 -21.67 -7.72 -20.72
C ASN A 355 -20.19 -7.79 -20.27
N TYR A 356 -19.84 -7.33 -19.06
CA TYR A 356 -18.43 -7.27 -18.62
C TYR A 356 -17.73 -8.63 -18.63
N GLN A 357 -18.48 -9.73 -18.41
CA GLN A 357 -17.93 -11.09 -18.44
C GLN A 357 -17.41 -11.46 -19.83
N ASP A 358 -18.17 -11.12 -20.87
CA ASP A 358 -17.75 -11.37 -22.26
C ASP A 358 -16.52 -10.52 -22.60
N LEU A 359 -16.48 -9.27 -22.15
CA LEU A 359 -15.32 -8.38 -22.37
C LEU A 359 -14.05 -8.91 -21.67
N LEU A 360 -14.16 -9.41 -20.43
CA LEU A 360 -13.04 -10.01 -19.71
C LEU A 360 -12.62 -11.37 -20.29
N ALA A 361 -13.56 -12.17 -20.79
CA ALA A 361 -13.27 -13.41 -21.49
C ALA A 361 -12.56 -13.15 -22.83
N GLU A 362 -13.00 -12.14 -23.59
CA GLU A 362 -12.31 -11.68 -24.80
C GLU A 362 -10.90 -11.19 -24.44
N LEU A 363 -10.73 -10.37 -23.40
CA LEU A 363 -9.41 -9.91 -22.95
C LEU A 363 -8.48 -11.09 -22.59
N ASN A 364 -8.98 -12.06 -21.80
CA ASN A 364 -8.22 -13.26 -21.46
C ASN A 364 -7.76 -14.01 -22.71
N ALA A 365 -8.61 -14.12 -23.72
CA ALA A 365 -8.27 -14.81 -24.96
C ALA A 365 -7.15 -14.15 -25.75
N HIS A 366 -7.03 -12.82 -25.68
CA HIS A 366 -5.96 -12.07 -26.35
C HIS A 366 -4.66 -12.05 -25.55
N LEU A 367 -4.71 -12.19 -24.21
CA LEU A 367 -3.55 -12.14 -23.33
C LEU A 367 -3.17 -13.55 -22.80
N GLN A 368 -2.63 -14.37 -23.70
CA GLN A 368 -2.20 -15.75 -23.41
C GLN A 368 -0.68 -15.97 -23.39
N GLU A 369 0.11 -14.95 -23.75
CA GLU A 369 1.58 -15.04 -23.79
C GLU A 369 2.24 -13.81 -23.13
N PRO A 370 2.54 -13.84 -21.81
CA PRO A 370 2.15 -14.85 -20.83
C PRO A 370 0.65 -14.82 -20.49
N ILE A 371 0.16 -15.92 -19.90
CA ILE A 371 -1.19 -15.98 -19.34
C ILE A 371 -1.28 -14.98 -18.19
N MET A 372 -2.28 -14.10 -18.26
CA MET A 372 -2.60 -13.22 -17.14
C MET A 372 -3.22 -14.03 -16.00
N GLU A 373 -2.87 -13.70 -14.76
CA GLU A 373 -3.45 -14.28 -13.56
C GLU A 373 -4.72 -13.52 -13.14
N ASP A 374 -4.67 -12.18 -13.24
CA ASP A 374 -5.72 -11.29 -12.80
C ASP A 374 -6.11 -10.31 -13.91
N LEU A 375 -7.40 -10.28 -14.24
CA LEU A 375 -7.96 -9.36 -15.24
C LEU A 375 -9.02 -8.49 -14.59
N PHE A 376 -8.83 -7.17 -14.69
CA PHE A 376 -9.77 -6.18 -14.17
C PHE A 376 -10.37 -5.36 -15.31
N LEU A 377 -11.68 -5.11 -15.23
CA LEU A 377 -12.36 -4.10 -16.03
C LEU A 377 -12.69 -2.93 -15.10
N ILE A 378 -12.13 -1.76 -15.38
CA ILE A 378 -12.44 -0.52 -14.68
C ILE A 378 -13.33 0.34 -15.58
N GLY A 379 -14.61 0.40 -15.30
CA GLY A 379 -15.53 1.31 -15.96
C GLY A 379 -15.37 2.72 -15.43
N VAL A 380 -15.17 3.72 -16.28
CA VAL A 380 -14.93 5.12 -15.85
C VAL A 380 -16.05 6.00 -16.39
N GLU A 381 -16.75 6.66 -15.48
CA GLU A 381 -17.83 7.59 -15.77
C GLU A 381 -17.43 9.02 -15.39
N HIS A 382 -17.41 9.93 -16.38
CA HIS A 382 -17.26 11.35 -16.14
C HIS A 382 -18.63 12.03 -16.17
N ARG A 383 -19.02 12.64 -15.05
CA ARG A 383 -20.28 13.37 -14.90
C ARG A 383 -20.02 14.85 -14.71
N ASP A 384 -20.86 15.67 -15.31
CA ASP A 384 -20.92 17.08 -14.96
C ASP A 384 -21.57 17.21 -13.58
N SER A 385 -20.85 17.79 -12.62
CA SER A 385 -21.42 18.07 -11.31
C SER A 385 -22.51 19.13 -11.44
N ARG A 386 -23.71 18.86 -10.91
CA ARG A 386 -24.82 19.83 -10.96
C ARG A 386 -24.59 21.04 -10.07
N ASP A 387 -23.75 20.88 -9.04
CA ASP A 387 -23.54 21.86 -7.97
C ASP A 387 -22.13 22.50 -8.00
N SER A 388 -21.29 22.13 -8.96
CA SER A 388 -19.95 22.72 -9.10
C SER A 388 -19.49 22.75 -10.55
N VAL A 389 -18.50 23.60 -10.86
CA VAL A 389 -17.84 23.63 -12.17
C VAL A 389 -16.93 22.40 -12.38
N ASN A 390 -16.83 21.52 -11.39
CA ASN A 390 -15.93 20.38 -11.42
C ASN A 390 -16.60 19.14 -12.05
N THR A 391 -15.83 18.38 -12.82
CA THR A 391 -16.24 17.05 -13.29
C THR A 391 -16.14 16.05 -12.14
N GLU A 392 -17.22 15.34 -11.86
CA GLU A 392 -17.23 14.20 -10.95
C GLU A 392 -16.81 12.95 -11.72
N VAL A 393 -15.94 12.14 -11.11
CA VAL A 393 -15.47 10.88 -11.70
C VAL A 393 -15.94 9.74 -10.82
N MET A 394 -16.57 8.75 -11.43
CA MET A 394 -16.96 7.51 -10.79
C MET A 394 -16.30 6.33 -11.50
N ILE A 395 -15.91 5.32 -10.73
CA ILE A 395 -15.40 4.05 -11.28
C ILE A 395 -16.32 2.90 -10.92
N ASP A 396 -16.47 1.92 -11.81
CA ASP A 396 -16.98 0.58 -11.53
C ASP A 396 -15.84 -0.42 -11.71
N ILE A 397 -15.81 -1.48 -10.92
CA ILE A 397 -14.75 -2.50 -10.99
C ILE A 397 -15.37 -3.88 -11.16
N PHE A 398 -14.85 -4.62 -12.13
CA PHE A 398 -15.17 -6.01 -12.38
C PHE A 398 -13.87 -6.81 -12.47
N TYR A 399 -13.95 -8.10 -12.18
CA TYR A 399 -12.79 -8.98 -12.06
C TYR A 399 -13.08 -10.35 -12.64
N GLN A 400 -12.06 -10.94 -13.26
CA GLN A 400 -12.01 -12.34 -13.65
C GLN A 400 -10.58 -12.85 -13.45
N SER A 401 -10.43 -14.04 -12.86
CA SER A 401 -9.15 -14.74 -12.86
C SER A 401 -8.85 -15.22 -14.28
N GLY A 402 -7.61 -15.00 -14.73
CA GLY A 402 -7.22 -15.47 -16.03
C GLY A 402 -7.12 -17.00 -16.09
N SER A 403 -7.24 -17.53 -17.29
CA SER A 403 -7.26 -18.97 -17.52
C SER A 403 -6.64 -19.31 -18.86
N VAL A 404 -6.02 -20.49 -18.93
CA VAL A 404 -5.50 -21.03 -20.18
C VAL A 404 -6.67 -21.39 -21.08
N ILE A 405 -6.71 -20.81 -22.26
CA ILE A 405 -7.62 -21.23 -23.31
C ILE A 405 -6.89 -22.09 -24.34
N ASN A 406 -7.62 -23.02 -24.96
CA ASN A 406 -7.02 -23.84 -26.00
C ASN A 406 -6.90 -23.05 -27.33
N ALA A 407 -6.02 -23.51 -28.21
CA ALA A 407 -5.74 -22.84 -29.49
C ALA A 407 -6.96 -22.71 -30.42
N GLU A 408 -7.94 -23.62 -30.30
CA GLU A 408 -9.17 -23.54 -31.09
C GLU A 408 -10.06 -22.39 -30.62
N MET A 409 -10.23 -22.26 -29.30
CA MET A 409 -10.97 -21.18 -28.67
C MET A 409 -10.31 -19.82 -28.93
N GLN A 410 -8.98 -19.76 -28.88
CA GLN A 410 -8.23 -18.54 -29.21
C GLN A 410 -8.48 -18.09 -30.66
N ARG A 411 -8.38 -19.01 -31.63
CA ARG A 411 -8.70 -18.71 -33.04
C ARG A 411 -10.14 -18.24 -33.24
N LEU A 412 -11.09 -18.79 -32.50
CA LEU A 412 -12.49 -18.34 -32.57
C LEU A 412 -12.63 -16.89 -32.08
N TYR A 413 -11.94 -16.52 -31.00
CA TYR A 413 -11.94 -15.13 -30.53
C TYR A 413 -11.26 -14.18 -31.51
N GLU A 414 -10.13 -14.58 -32.11
CA GLU A 414 -9.44 -13.82 -33.16
C GLU A 414 -10.36 -13.58 -34.38
N GLN A 415 -11.03 -14.64 -34.86
CA GLN A 415 -11.98 -14.53 -35.98
C GLN A 415 -13.19 -13.64 -35.64
N LEU A 416 -13.70 -13.74 -34.41
CA LEU A 416 -14.79 -12.86 -33.96
C LEU A 416 -14.34 -11.39 -33.91
N ALA A 417 -13.11 -11.11 -33.48
CA ALA A 417 -12.55 -9.77 -33.47
C ALA A 417 -12.40 -9.21 -34.90
N GLU A 418 -11.90 -10.03 -35.84
CA GLU A 418 -11.82 -9.65 -37.26
C GLU A 418 -13.21 -9.33 -37.83
N LEU A 419 -14.21 -10.17 -37.57
CA LEU A 419 -15.59 -9.92 -38.02
C LEU A 419 -16.19 -8.64 -37.42
N LYS A 420 -15.94 -8.37 -36.13
CA LYS A 420 -16.40 -7.14 -35.46
C LYS A 420 -15.74 -5.88 -36.01
N SER A 421 -14.49 -5.96 -36.47
CA SER A 421 -13.77 -4.81 -37.05
C SER A 421 -14.13 -4.51 -38.51
N GLN A 422 -14.75 -5.45 -39.21
CA GLN A 422 -15.26 -5.30 -40.59
C GLN A 422 -16.71 -4.84 -40.66
N SER A 423 -17.42 -4.86 -39.52
CA SER A 423 -18.79 -4.36 -39.33
C SER A 423 -18.78 -2.91 -38.86
#